data_AF-A0A3D6DVJ9-F1
#
_entry.id   AF-A0A3D6DVJ9-F1
#
_cell.length_a   1.000
_cell.length_b   1.000
_cell.length_c   1.000
_cell.angle_alpha   90.00
_cell.angle_beta   90.00
_cell.angle_gamma   90.00
#
_symmetry.space_group_name_H-M   'P 1'
#
loop_
_entity.id
_entity.type
_entity.pdbx_description
1 polymer ?
#
loop_
_entity_poly.entity_id
_entity_poly.type
_entity_poly.pdbx_seq_one_letter_code
_entity_poly.pdbx_strand_id
1 'polypeptide(L)'
;MNFHAALRNGTKSVFLRVEEAFDAPFGGQDNPLRHLGAMGLYLLWIVVGSGLYLYTVLDTGIDAVYDSIGMLSHEQWYLGGVLRSLHRYASDAFMLAMMLHLVREWSYGRYYGFRLYSWMTGVPLIWLAYIAGIGGYWIVWDQLAQVSATATTELLDWLPIFSEPSARNFMSPDAISDRFFTVLVFIHLGVPLLLILGLWAHVHRIGHVDYLPTRRVMLATAATLTLLALFRPALSNPPANLAIVPGDLAFDWFILFIHPLTDLTSPAVVWSLLFALTALLFALPLLPHASAQPVAVVDPANCTGCDRCHADCPYAAISMAPHPGRPGFKLAVVDPDLCASCGICAGSCPSSTPFRRRETLITGIDMPQLPVDTLRQQLEQALARFAGGTRIVVFSCARGADARGLAAADTAVIDLICTGMLPPSFVEYALRGGADGVVVTACRDGGCDFRLGERWTSERLLGEREPHLRHSVPPSRLQLLLCSAHDHSALATAVAEFRNRIETLGVANDRLPSYLRRAPNHA
;
A
#
# COMPACT_ATOMS: atom_id res chain seq x y z
N MET A 1 -6.12 -27.27 7.05
CA MET A 1 -5.57 -25.97 6.61
C MET A 1 -4.07 -26.10 6.49
N ASN A 2 -3.46 -25.62 5.40
CA ASN A 2 -2.00 -25.61 5.23
C ASN A 2 -1.36 -24.72 6.32
N PHE A 3 -0.23 -25.14 6.92
CA PHE A 3 0.50 -24.39 7.95
C PHE A 3 0.79 -22.95 7.51
N HIS A 4 1.19 -22.75 6.25
CA HIS A 4 1.41 -21.43 5.67
C HIS A 4 0.18 -20.54 5.72
N ALA A 5 -1.00 -21.07 5.39
CA ALA A 5 -2.25 -20.31 5.42
C ALA A 5 -2.64 -19.92 6.85
N ALA A 6 -2.42 -20.81 7.82
CA ALA A 6 -2.67 -20.52 9.23
C ALA A 6 -1.74 -19.42 9.75
N LEU A 7 -0.44 -19.53 9.48
CA LEU A 7 0.56 -18.52 9.87
C LEU A 7 0.22 -17.16 9.25
N ARG A 8 -0.01 -17.14 7.93
CA ARG A 8 -0.36 -15.92 7.19
C ARG A 8 -1.62 -15.26 7.75
N ASN A 9 -2.68 -16.02 8.00
CA ASN A 9 -3.94 -15.49 8.52
C ASN A 9 -3.77 -14.96 9.97
N GLY A 10 -2.96 -15.63 10.79
CA GLY A 10 -2.59 -15.15 12.12
C GLY A 10 -1.86 -13.82 12.06
N THR A 11 -0.81 -13.72 11.23
CA THR A 11 -0.06 -12.48 11.00
C THR A 11 -0.98 -11.36 10.47
N LYS A 12 -1.85 -11.67 9.51
CA LYS A 12 -2.83 -10.71 8.97
C LYS A 12 -3.75 -10.17 10.07
N SER A 13 -4.25 -11.03 10.95
CA SER A 13 -5.13 -10.61 12.06
C SER A 13 -4.40 -9.68 13.03
N VAL A 14 -3.12 -9.97 13.34
CA VAL A 14 -2.29 -9.07 14.15
C VAL A 14 -2.11 -7.72 13.48
N PHE A 15 -1.70 -7.69 12.20
CA PHE A 15 -1.55 -6.44 11.45
C PHE A 15 -2.85 -5.62 11.44
N LEU A 16 -3.98 -6.25 11.12
CA LEU A 16 -5.28 -5.57 11.11
C LEU A 16 -5.61 -4.93 12.46
N ARG A 17 -5.41 -5.65 13.57
CA ARG A 17 -5.67 -5.10 14.92
C ARG A 17 -4.76 -3.93 15.25
N VAL A 18 -3.48 -4.01 14.86
CA VAL A 18 -2.52 -2.91 15.09
C VAL A 18 -2.88 -1.70 14.21
N GLU A 19 -3.22 -1.91 12.94
CA GLU A 19 -3.71 -0.85 12.06
C GLU A 19 -4.97 -0.18 12.64
N GLU A 20 -5.96 -0.97 13.08
CA GLU A 20 -7.18 -0.47 13.71
C GLU A 20 -6.92 0.31 14.99
N ALA A 21 -5.97 -0.13 15.82
CA ALA A 21 -5.57 0.58 17.03
C ALA A 21 -4.92 1.93 16.72
N PHE A 22 -4.16 2.03 15.61
CA PHE A 22 -3.52 3.27 15.16
C PHE A 22 -4.53 4.27 14.55
N ASP A 23 -5.72 3.84 14.14
CA ASP A 23 -6.73 4.77 13.64
C ASP A 23 -7.23 5.76 14.69
N ALA A 24 -7.25 5.37 15.98
CA ALA A 24 -7.71 6.25 17.05
C ALA A 24 -6.78 7.46 17.28
N PRO A 25 -5.45 7.30 17.45
CA PRO A 25 -4.54 8.43 17.65
C PRO A 25 -4.22 9.21 16.38
N PHE A 26 -4.19 8.57 15.20
CA PHE A 26 -3.78 9.23 13.95
C PHE A 26 -4.97 9.63 13.07
N GLY A 27 -6.08 8.90 13.11
CA GLY A 27 -7.10 8.92 12.05
C GLY A 27 -6.73 7.96 10.90
N GLY A 28 -7.73 7.54 10.12
CA GLY A 28 -7.53 6.53 9.06
C GLY A 28 -6.57 6.96 7.95
N GLN A 29 -6.70 8.20 7.45
CA GLN A 29 -5.84 8.76 6.38
C GLN A 29 -4.40 9.00 6.81
N ASP A 30 -4.19 9.28 8.10
CA ASP A 30 -2.88 9.64 8.65
C ASP A 30 -2.22 8.42 9.34
N ASN A 31 -2.79 7.21 9.20
CA ASN A 31 -2.26 6.00 9.82
C ASN A 31 -0.99 5.49 9.08
N PRO A 32 0.21 5.59 9.68
CA PRO A 32 1.46 5.29 8.99
C PRO A 32 1.59 3.82 8.55
N LEU A 33 0.94 2.89 9.27
CA LEU A 33 0.98 1.45 8.96
C LEU A 33 0.21 1.10 7.69
N ARG A 34 -0.77 1.92 7.30
CA ARG A 34 -1.50 1.77 6.04
C ARG A 34 -0.73 2.32 4.84
N HIS A 35 0.23 3.20 5.09
CA HIS A 35 1.02 3.92 4.09
C HIS A 35 2.50 3.51 4.06
N LEU A 36 2.86 2.29 4.50
CA LEU A 36 4.25 1.83 4.61
C LEU A 36 5.08 1.99 3.32
N GLY A 37 4.50 1.75 2.14
CA GLY A 37 5.20 1.95 0.86
C GLY A 37 5.54 3.43 0.60
N ALA A 38 4.57 4.32 0.82
CA ALA A 38 4.76 5.77 0.69
C ALA A 38 5.72 6.32 1.75
N MET A 39 5.64 5.80 2.99
CA MET A 39 6.57 6.10 4.07
C MET A 39 8.00 5.69 3.71
N GLY A 40 8.18 4.50 3.15
CA GLY A 40 9.48 4.04 2.65
C GLY A 40 10.06 4.99 1.61
N LEU A 41 9.27 5.39 0.61
CA LEU A 41 9.75 6.35 -0.40
C LEU A 41 10.07 7.72 0.20
N TYR A 42 9.26 8.20 1.15
CA TYR A 42 9.51 9.46 1.84
C TYR A 42 10.82 9.43 2.66
N LEU A 43 11.04 8.36 3.43
CA LEU A 43 12.27 8.17 4.20
C LEU A 43 13.49 8.05 3.29
N LEU A 44 13.36 7.35 2.16
CA LEU A 44 14.42 7.30 1.15
C LEU A 44 14.74 8.70 0.59
N TRP A 45 13.74 9.55 0.36
CA TRP A 45 14.00 10.94 -0.06
C TRP A 45 14.71 11.77 1.01
N ILE A 46 14.41 11.56 2.29
CA ILE A 46 15.17 12.18 3.39
C ILE A 46 16.62 11.70 3.35
N VAL A 47 16.86 10.39 3.21
CA VAL A 47 18.21 9.81 3.11
C VAL A 47 18.96 10.36 1.91
N VAL A 48 18.36 10.38 0.72
CA VAL A 48 18.97 10.92 -0.50
C VAL A 48 19.29 12.40 -0.37
N GLY A 49 18.34 13.21 0.13
CA GLY A 49 18.52 14.65 0.29
C GLY A 49 19.61 15.01 1.30
N SER A 50 19.59 14.35 2.47
CA SER A 50 20.63 14.52 3.49
C SER A 50 21.99 13.99 3.02
N GLY A 51 22.01 12.86 2.32
CA GLY A 51 23.24 12.23 1.81
C GLY A 51 23.92 13.07 0.73
N LEU A 52 23.15 13.68 -0.17
CA LEU A 52 23.68 14.58 -1.19
C LEU A 52 24.39 15.78 -0.54
N TYR A 53 23.80 16.37 0.51
CA TYR A 53 24.46 17.43 1.27
C TYR A 53 25.75 16.95 1.93
N LEU A 54 25.68 15.84 2.68
CA LEU A 54 26.83 15.28 3.39
C LEU A 54 27.99 14.95 2.44
N TYR A 55 27.69 14.46 1.24
CA TYR A 55 28.70 14.21 0.20
C TYR A 55 29.43 15.49 -0.23
N THR A 56 28.74 16.63 -0.38
CA THR A 56 29.39 17.87 -0.83
C THR A 56 30.41 18.44 0.16
N VAL A 57 30.33 18.03 1.42
CA VAL A 57 31.18 18.52 2.51
C VAL A 57 32.14 17.44 3.04
N LEU A 58 32.07 16.22 2.48
CA LEU A 58 32.91 15.08 2.86
C LEU A 58 34.27 15.15 2.15
N ASP A 59 35.36 14.97 2.89
CA ASP A 59 36.67 14.70 2.30
C ASP A 59 36.83 13.18 2.10
N THR A 60 37.16 12.74 0.89
CA THR A 60 37.33 11.32 0.57
C THR A 60 38.79 10.84 0.66
N GLY A 61 39.71 11.65 1.19
CA GLY A 61 41.07 11.22 1.48
C GLY A 61 41.12 10.20 2.61
N ILE A 62 42.02 9.22 2.54
CA ILE A 62 42.16 8.16 3.57
C ILE A 62 42.35 8.76 4.97
N ASP A 63 43.25 9.73 5.09
CA ASP A 63 43.58 10.35 6.37
C ASP A 63 42.57 11.42 6.81
N ALA A 64 41.71 11.88 5.90
CA ALA A 64 40.82 13.03 6.10
C ALA A 64 39.34 12.65 6.29
N VAL A 65 38.92 11.46 5.86
CA VAL A 65 37.51 11.06 5.85
C VAL A 65 36.89 11.04 7.25
N TYR A 66 37.59 10.44 8.23
CA TYR A 66 37.13 10.38 9.62
C TYR A 66 37.06 11.78 10.25
N ASP A 67 38.10 12.59 10.07
CA ASP A 67 38.19 13.95 10.64
C ASP A 67 37.15 14.88 10.04
N SER A 68 36.92 14.82 8.71
CA SER A 68 35.90 15.63 8.03
C SER A 68 34.49 15.37 8.58
N ILE A 69 34.19 14.11 8.88
CA ILE A 69 32.94 13.69 9.52
C ILE A 69 32.85 14.17 10.97
N GLY A 70 33.96 14.12 11.70
CA GLY A 70 34.06 14.67 13.06
C GLY A 70 33.76 16.17 13.08
N MET A 71 34.34 16.94 12.15
CA MET A 71 34.09 18.38 12.01
C MET A 71 32.61 18.67 11.76
N LEU A 72 31.92 17.89 10.92
CA LEU A 72 30.46 18.05 10.71
C LEU A 72 29.67 17.87 12.00
N SER A 73 30.07 16.90 12.82
CA SER A 73 29.35 16.51 14.04
C SER A 73 29.60 17.50 15.19
N HIS A 74 30.79 18.08 15.27
CA HIS A 74 31.22 18.92 16.40
C HIS A 74 31.24 20.41 16.06
N GLU A 75 31.81 20.80 14.93
CA GLU A 75 31.97 22.21 14.55
C GLU A 75 30.74 22.75 13.80
N GLN A 76 30.18 21.92 12.92
CA GLN A 76 28.95 22.23 12.18
C GLN A 76 27.71 21.53 12.76
N TRP A 77 27.69 21.30 14.09
CA TRP A 77 26.67 20.48 14.75
C TRP A 77 25.23 20.89 14.41
N TYR A 78 24.98 22.20 14.20
CA TYR A 78 23.66 22.77 13.95
C TYR A 78 23.03 22.32 12.64
N LEU A 79 23.84 22.09 11.60
CA LEU A 79 23.37 21.68 10.27
C LEU A 79 23.98 20.34 9.85
N GLY A 80 25.31 20.24 9.83
CA GLY A 80 26.03 19.02 9.48
C GLY A 80 25.74 17.88 10.46
N GLY A 81 25.83 18.15 11.76
CA GLY A 81 25.56 17.15 12.81
C GLY A 81 24.10 16.69 12.81
N VAL A 82 23.15 17.62 12.68
CA VAL A 82 21.72 17.30 12.54
C VAL A 82 21.44 16.49 11.27
N LEU A 83 21.97 16.89 10.11
CA LEU A 83 21.76 16.17 8.85
C LEU A 83 22.39 14.79 8.85
N ARG A 84 23.58 14.62 9.46
CA ARG A 84 24.22 13.32 9.66
C ARG A 84 23.34 12.41 10.52
N SER A 85 22.84 12.91 11.63
CA SER A 85 21.95 12.17 12.53
C SER A 85 20.62 11.84 11.86
N LEU A 86 20.06 12.79 11.09
CA LEU A 86 18.85 12.59 10.31
C LEU A 86 19.05 11.52 9.22
N HIS A 87 20.17 11.55 8.50
CA HIS A 87 20.52 10.55 7.49
C HIS A 87 20.60 9.14 8.11
N ARG A 88 21.23 9.03 9.27
CA ARG A 88 21.34 7.80 10.06
C ARG A 88 19.97 7.27 10.48
N TYR A 89 19.16 8.08 11.17
CA TYR A 89 17.86 7.65 11.67
C TYR A 89 16.82 7.42 10.58
N ALA A 90 16.85 8.19 9.50
CA ALA A 90 16.00 7.96 8.33
C ALA A 90 16.35 6.65 7.63
N SER A 91 17.63 6.25 7.61
CA SER A 91 18.05 4.96 7.07
C SER A 91 17.51 3.79 7.90
N ASP A 92 17.59 3.87 9.23
CA ASP A 92 17.01 2.84 10.12
C ASP A 92 15.49 2.74 9.96
N ALA A 93 14.82 3.89 9.95
CA ALA A 93 13.38 3.94 9.74
C ALA A 93 12.98 3.40 8.36
N PHE A 94 13.78 3.65 7.32
CA PHE A 94 13.57 3.11 5.97
C PHE A 94 13.67 1.58 5.97
N MET A 95 14.69 1.00 6.60
CA MET A 95 14.84 -0.45 6.73
C MET A 95 13.65 -1.07 7.47
N LEU A 96 13.23 -0.47 8.59
CA LEU A 96 12.06 -0.92 9.34
C LEU A 96 10.77 -0.85 8.50
N ALA A 97 10.54 0.27 7.81
CA ALA A 97 9.35 0.44 6.96
C ALA A 97 9.34 -0.57 5.80
N MET A 98 10.48 -0.83 5.18
CA MET A 98 10.64 -1.84 4.12
C MET A 98 10.30 -3.25 4.64
N MET A 99 10.82 -3.64 5.80
CA MET A 99 10.54 -4.95 6.37
C MET A 99 9.07 -5.11 6.78
N LEU A 100 8.48 -4.08 7.40
CA LEU A 100 7.05 -4.07 7.71
C LEU A 100 6.20 -4.13 6.44
N HIS A 101 6.59 -3.41 5.39
CA HIS A 101 5.92 -3.46 4.09
C HIS A 101 5.93 -4.88 3.51
N LEU A 102 7.09 -5.55 3.49
CA LEU A 102 7.23 -6.92 2.98
C LEU A 102 6.32 -7.91 3.74
N VAL A 103 6.37 -7.90 5.07
CA VAL A 103 5.58 -8.83 5.91
C VAL A 103 4.09 -8.52 5.78
N ARG A 104 3.71 -7.25 5.72
CA ARG A 104 2.32 -6.85 5.53
C ARG A 104 1.78 -7.34 4.20
N GLU A 105 2.44 -7.05 3.09
CA GLU A 105 1.95 -7.44 1.76
C GLU A 105 1.90 -8.98 1.62
N TRP A 106 2.86 -9.70 2.21
CA TRP A 106 2.77 -11.15 2.34
C TRP A 106 1.54 -11.62 3.14
N SER A 107 1.31 -11.06 4.32
CA SER A 107 0.20 -11.48 5.20
C SER A 107 -1.18 -11.21 4.58
N TYR A 108 -1.32 -10.15 3.77
CA TYR A 108 -2.55 -9.82 3.07
C TYR A 108 -2.74 -10.62 1.76
N GLY A 109 -1.78 -11.49 1.40
CA GLY A 109 -1.85 -12.28 0.16
C GLY A 109 -1.52 -11.48 -1.10
N ARG A 110 -0.74 -10.41 -0.98
CA ARG A 110 -0.51 -9.42 -2.04
C ARG A 110 0.79 -9.68 -2.81
N TYR A 111 1.03 -10.93 -3.18
CA TYR A 111 2.27 -11.39 -3.84
C TYR A 111 2.04 -12.32 -5.05
N TYR A 112 0.80 -12.60 -5.41
CA TYR A 112 0.43 -13.44 -6.55
C TYR A 112 -0.64 -12.75 -7.42
N GLY A 113 -0.99 -13.37 -8.55
CA GLY A 113 -1.95 -12.82 -9.52
C GLY A 113 -1.46 -11.48 -10.08
N PHE A 114 -2.35 -10.48 -10.14
CA PHE A 114 -2.01 -9.15 -10.66
C PHE A 114 -0.91 -8.40 -9.89
N ARG A 115 -0.56 -8.85 -8.68
CA ARG A 115 0.52 -8.27 -7.86
C ARG A 115 1.85 -9.01 -7.97
N LEU A 116 1.90 -10.10 -8.75
CA LEU A 116 3.11 -10.90 -8.93
C LEU A 116 4.29 -10.04 -9.39
N TYR A 117 4.07 -9.16 -10.37
CA TYR A 117 5.13 -8.32 -10.92
C TYR A 117 5.78 -7.43 -9.86
N SER A 118 4.99 -6.68 -9.10
CA SER A 118 5.52 -5.82 -8.02
C SER A 118 6.24 -6.63 -6.96
N TRP A 119 5.76 -7.82 -6.60
CA TRP A 119 6.45 -8.69 -5.65
C TRP A 119 7.82 -9.12 -6.18
N MET A 120 7.89 -9.64 -7.41
CA MET A 120 9.13 -10.13 -8.02
C MET A 120 10.18 -9.03 -8.18
N THR A 121 9.77 -7.82 -8.57
CA THR A 121 10.69 -6.68 -8.69
C THR A 121 11.07 -6.09 -7.33
N GLY A 122 10.29 -6.33 -6.27
CA GLY A 122 10.58 -5.85 -4.91
C GLY A 122 11.69 -6.64 -4.21
N VAL A 123 11.83 -7.94 -4.48
CA VAL A 123 12.82 -8.81 -3.82
C VAL A 123 14.27 -8.32 -4.04
N PRO A 124 14.72 -7.96 -5.26
CA PRO A 124 16.06 -7.40 -5.47
C PRO A 124 16.31 -6.06 -4.76
N LEU A 125 15.26 -5.25 -4.51
CA LEU A 125 15.41 -3.95 -3.86
C LEU A 125 15.86 -4.07 -2.42
N ILE A 126 15.50 -5.17 -1.74
CA ILE A 126 15.95 -5.46 -0.38
C ILE A 126 17.47 -5.56 -0.34
N TRP A 127 18.07 -6.28 -1.30
CA TRP A 127 19.52 -6.39 -1.41
C TRP A 127 20.20 -5.05 -1.68
N LEU A 128 19.67 -4.25 -2.61
CA LEU A 128 20.20 -2.92 -2.90
C LEU A 128 20.15 -2.00 -1.66
N ALA A 129 19.05 -2.06 -0.88
CA ALA A 129 18.92 -1.30 0.36
C ALA A 129 19.99 -1.69 1.38
N TYR A 130 20.22 -2.99 1.61
CA TYR A 130 21.24 -3.47 2.54
C TYR A 130 22.67 -3.15 2.08
N ILE A 131 22.97 -3.30 0.78
CA ILE A 131 24.27 -2.92 0.21
C ILE A 131 24.54 -1.42 0.43
N ALA A 132 23.54 -0.56 0.16
CA ALA A 132 23.67 0.87 0.40
C ALA A 132 23.86 1.18 1.89
N GLY A 133 23.06 0.56 2.77
CA GLY A 133 23.13 0.75 4.21
C GLY A 133 24.50 0.38 4.79
N ILE A 134 25.00 -0.82 4.48
CA ILE A 134 26.32 -1.30 4.94
C ILE A 134 27.43 -0.41 4.38
N GLY A 135 27.39 -0.08 3.08
CA GLY A 135 28.38 0.81 2.46
C GLY A 135 28.42 2.21 3.08
N GLY A 136 27.28 2.72 3.57
CA GLY A 136 27.21 4.01 4.27
C GLY A 136 27.97 4.01 5.59
N TYR A 137 27.98 2.88 6.31
CA TYR A 137 28.78 2.73 7.53
C TYR A 137 30.27 2.78 7.25
N TRP A 138 30.72 2.18 6.14
CA TRP A 138 32.13 2.12 5.81
C TRP A 138 32.73 3.50 5.54
N ILE A 139 31.92 4.43 5.02
CA ILE A 139 32.36 5.81 4.74
C ILE A 139 32.76 6.54 6.03
N VAL A 140 32.18 6.19 7.19
CA VAL A 140 32.49 6.86 8.46
C VAL A 140 33.92 6.58 8.93
N TRP A 141 34.44 5.40 8.60
CA TRP A 141 35.78 4.94 8.96
C TRP A 141 36.14 5.03 10.47
N ASP A 142 35.16 4.74 11.33
CA ASP A 142 35.37 4.51 12.75
C ASP A 142 35.60 3.03 13.07
N GLN A 143 35.80 2.69 14.35
CA GLN A 143 35.97 1.28 14.76
C GLN A 143 34.82 0.35 14.32
N LEU A 144 33.58 0.84 14.29
CA LEU A 144 32.43 0.05 13.82
C LEU A 144 32.50 -0.17 12.30
N ALA A 145 32.90 0.84 11.53
CA ALA A 145 33.17 0.72 10.11
C ALA A 145 34.25 -0.32 9.81
N GLN A 146 35.36 -0.34 10.58
CA GLN A 146 36.42 -1.33 10.44
C GLN A 146 35.91 -2.75 10.66
N VAL A 147 35.15 -2.99 11.74
CA VAL A 147 34.57 -4.31 12.02
C VAL A 147 33.59 -4.70 10.92
N SER A 148 32.69 -3.81 10.52
CA SER A 148 31.73 -4.08 9.45
C SER A 148 32.41 -4.38 8.11
N ALA A 149 33.45 -3.62 7.74
CA ALA A 149 34.19 -3.83 6.51
C ALA A 149 34.91 -5.18 6.49
N THR A 150 35.60 -5.51 7.58
CA THR A 150 36.29 -6.80 7.73
C THR A 150 35.27 -7.95 7.72
N ALA A 151 34.24 -7.91 8.56
CA ALA A 151 33.24 -8.96 8.65
C ALA A 151 32.45 -9.17 7.34
N THR A 152 32.12 -8.09 6.62
CA THR A 152 31.44 -8.21 5.32
C THR A 152 32.35 -8.83 4.27
N THR A 153 33.63 -8.46 4.25
CA THR A 153 34.57 -8.97 3.25
C THR A 153 34.96 -10.42 3.51
N GLU A 154 35.13 -10.81 4.77
CA GLU A 154 35.25 -12.22 5.16
C GLU A 154 34.00 -13.03 4.79
N LEU A 155 32.81 -12.46 5.02
CA LEU A 155 31.56 -13.08 4.60
C LEU A 155 31.52 -13.23 3.07
N LEU A 156 31.92 -12.22 2.30
CA LEU A 156 31.95 -12.27 0.85
C LEU A 156 33.01 -13.24 0.31
N ASP A 157 34.17 -13.36 0.95
CA ASP A 157 35.25 -14.27 0.56
C ASP A 157 34.84 -15.75 0.66
N TRP A 158 33.81 -16.04 1.45
CA TRP A 158 33.17 -17.36 1.45
C TRP A 158 32.49 -17.69 0.11
N LEU A 159 31.96 -16.69 -0.58
CA LEU A 159 31.49 -16.86 -1.96
C LEU A 159 32.74 -16.86 -2.86
N PRO A 160 33.06 -17.97 -3.57
CA PRO A 160 34.27 -18.10 -4.38
C PRO A 160 34.19 -17.28 -5.69
N ILE A 161 33.87 -15.99 -5.57
CA ILE A 161 33.69 -15.00 -6.63
C ILE A 161 35.02 -14.30 -6.91
N PHE A 162 35.83 -14.07 -5.88
CA PHE A 162 37.13 -13.42 -5.98
C PHE A 162 38.25 -14.47 -5.99
N SER A 163 39.27 -14.23 -6.81
CA SER A 163 40.45 -15.09 -6.90
C SER A 163 41.36 -15.01 -5.67
N GLU A 164 41.29 -13.91 -4.94
CA GLU A 164 42.06 -13.65 -3.73
C GLU A 164 41.12 -13.09 -2.65
N PRO A 165 41.31 -13.43 -1.36
CA PRO A 165 40.47 -12.93 -0.28
C PRO A 165 40.49 -11.40 -0.23
N SER A 166 39.32 -10.77 -0.36
CA SER A 166 39.12 -9.34 -0.28
C SER A 166 39.36 -8.79 1.13
N ALA A 167 39.15 -9.60 2.18
CA ALA A 167 39.40 -9.23 3.57
C ALA A 167 40.86 -8.84 3.83
N ARG A 168 41.81 -9.32 3.01
CA ARG A 168 43.23 -8.94 3.12
C ARG A 168 43.46 -7.43 3.01
N ASN A 169 42.59 -6.71 2.31
CA ASN A 169 42.70 -5.26 2.12
C ASN A 169 42.47 -4.49 3.43
N PHE A 170 41.97 -5.15 4.48
CA PHE A 170 41.65 -4.58 5.79
C PHE A 170 42.59 -5.10 6.90
N MET A 171 43.67 -5.82 6.56
CA MET A 171 44.62 -6.38 7.52
C MET A 171 45.73 -5.40 7.94
N SER A 172 46.06 -4.43 7.10
CA SER A 172 47.04 -3.39 7.40
C SER A 172 46.67 -2.06 6.75
N PRO A 173 47.09 -0.91 7.32
CA PRO A 173 46.80 0.40 6.72
C PRO A 173 47.33 0.53 5.29
N ASP A 174 48.53 0.01 5.04
CA ASP A 174 49.18 0.06 3.71
C ASP A 174 48.44 -0.76 2.63
N ALA A 175 47.50 -1.65 3.02
CA ALA A 175 46.71 -2.44 2.10
C ALA A 175 45.52 -1.66 1.50
N ILE A 176 45.14 -0.53 2.10
CA ILE A 176 44.04 0.33 1.61
C ILE A 176 44.59 1.32 0.59
N SER A 177 44.10 1.24 -0.65
CA SER A 177 44.51 2.17 -1.71
C SER A 177 43.94 3.58 -1.49
N ASP A 178 44.69 4.62 -1.87
CA ASP A 178 44.28 6.05 -1.81
C ASP A 178 42.91 6.35 -2.43
N ARG A 179 42.43 5.52 -3.35
CA ARG A 179 41.15 5.68 -4.05
C ARG A 179 39.99 4.91 -3.42
N PHE A 180 40.22 4.17 -2.34
CA PHE A 180 39.24 3.27 -1.74
C PHE A 180 37.96 4.02 -1.35
N PHE A 181 38.07 5.09 -0.56
CA PHE A 181 36.91 5.87 -0.12
C PHE A 181 36.21 6.57 -1.27
N THR A 182 36.95 7.09 -2.24
CA THR A 182 36.35 7.67 -3.46
C THR A 182 35.48 6.63 -4.17
N VAL A 183 35.99 5.41 -4.40
CA VAL A 183 35.22 4.33 -5.04
C VAL A 183 34.03 3.90 -4.18
N LEU A 184 34.22 3.77 -2.88
CA LEU A 184 33.17 3.41 -1.93
C LEU A 184 32.03 4.43 -1.94
N VAL A 185 32.35 5.72 -1.95
CA VAL A 185 31.36 6.80 -2.07
C VAL A 185 30.62 6.74 -3.41
N PHE A 186 31.31 6.48 -4.53
CA PHE A 186 30.65 6.26 -5.82
C PHE A 186 29.69 5.06 -5.80
N ILE A 187 30.08 3.96 -5.17
CA ILE A 187 29.20 2.79 -5.00
C ILE A 187 27.99 3.16 -4.12
N HIS A 188 28.23 3.85 -3.01
CA HIS A 188 27.17 4.28 -2.09
C HIS A 188 26.22 5.32 -2.70
N LEU A 189 26.66 6.10 -3.70
CA LEU A 189 25.79 6.97 -4.51
C LEU A 189 25.06 6.17 -5.60
N GLY A 190 25.77 5.25 -6.27
CA GLY A 190 25.25 4.47 -7.39
C GLY A 190 24.16 3.47 -6.99
N VAL A 191 24.32 2.77 -5.86
CA VAL A 191 23.37 1.75 -5.41
C VAL A 191 21.98 2.34 -5.09
N PRO A 192 21.85 3.47 -4.38
CA PRO A 192 20.56 4.17 -4.22
C PRO A 192 19.94 4.64 -5.53
N LEU A 193 20.73 5.05 -6.54
CA LEU A 193 20.18 5.39 -7.86
C LEU A 193 19.58 4.16 -8.56
N LEU A 194 20.26 3.00 -8.47
CA LEU A 194 19.72 1.72 -8.93
C LEU A 194 18.47 1.32 -8.14
N LEU A 195 18.45 1.57 -6.82
CA LEU A 195 17.28 1.34 -5.97
C LEU A 195 16.10 2.21 -6.42
N ILE A 196 16.30 3.50 -6.72
CA ILE A 196 15.26 4.40 -7.23
C ILE A 196 14.73 3.92 -8.60
N LEU A 197 15.63 3.51 -9.51
CA LEU A 197 15.23 2.93 -10.80
C LEU A 197 14.42 1.62 -10.61
N GLY A 198 14.85 0.77 -9.68
CA GLY A 198 14.14 -0.45 -9.32
C GLY A 198 12.77 -0.18 -8.67
N LEU A 199 12.67 0.87 -7.84
CA LEU A 199 11.41 1.33 -7.25
C LEU A 199 10.43 1.82 -8.32
N TRP A 200 10.91 2.52 -9.36
CA TRP A 200 10.08 2.85 -10.52
C TRP A 200 9.49 1.58 -11.13
N ALA A 201 10.30 0.56 -11.38
CA ALA A 201 9.80 -0.72 -11.90
C ALA A 201 8.79 -1.38 -10.93
N HIS A 202 9.04 -1.33 -9.62
CA HIS A 202 8.18 -1.91 -8.59
C HIS A 202 6.77 -1.32 -8.54
N VAL A 203 6.64 -0.01 -8.82
CA VAL A 203 5.34 0.69 -8.78
C VAL A 203 4.75 0.99 -10.15
N HIS A 204 5.46 0.75 -11.26
CA HIS A 204 5.03 1.17 -12.61
C HIS A 204 3.68 0.60 -13.05
N ARG A 205 3.30 -0.59 -12.57
CA ARG A 205 2.00 -1.23 -12.90
C ARG A 205 0.86 -0.82 -11.97
N ILE A 206 1.11 0.10 -11.03
CA ILE A 206 0.15 0.57 -10.05
C ILE A 206 -0.41 1.91 -10.55
N GLY A 207 -1.68 1.97 -10.92
CA GLY A 207 -2.33 3.23 -11.29
C GLY A 207 -2.54 4.12 -10.05
N HIS A 208 -2.36 5.44 -10.14
CA HIS A 208 -2.54 6.35 -9.00
C HIS A 208 -1.72 5.93 -7.76
N VAL A 209 -0.39 5.83 -7.89
CA VAL A 209 0.51 5.52 -6.77
C VAL A 209 0.48 6.64 -5.74
N ASP A 210 0.36 6.29 -4.47
CA ASP A 210 0.62 7.21 -3.36
C ASP A 210 2.13 7.31 -3.16
N TYR A 211 2.77 8.22 -3.90
CA TYR A 211 4.23 8.40 -3.80
C TYR A 211 4.67 8.92 -2.44
N LEU A 212 3.84 9.72 -1.78
CA LEU A 212 4.12 10.32 -0.49
C LEU A 212 2.91 10.17 0.43
N PRO A 213 3.13 10.00 1.74
CA PRO A 213 2.05 9.99 2.72
C PRO A 213 1.45 11.41 2.85
N THR A 214 0.40 11.55 3.66
CA THR A 214 -0.21 12.87 3.89
C THR A 214 0.80 13.87 4.45
N ARG A 215 0.57 15.16 4.19
CA ARG A 215 1.45 16.23 4.69
C ARG A 215 1.63 16.19 6.21
N ARG A 216 0.59 15.80 6.94
CA ARG A 216 0.62 15.68 8.40
C ARG A 216 1.60 14.61 8.85
N VAL A 217 1.52 13.42 8.25
CA VAL A 217 2.43 12.30 8.54
C VAL A 217 3.87 12.64 8.16
N MET A 218 4.08 13.29 6.99
CA MET A 218 5.41 13.74 6.58
C MET A 218 6.03 14.70 7.59
N LEU A 219 5.30 15.77 7.95
CA LEU A 219 5.79 16.78 8.89
C LEU A 219 6.03 16.19 10.28
N ALA A 220 5.12 15.34 10.77
CA ALA A 220 5.28 14.66 12.05
C ALA A 220 6.53 13.76 12.05
N THR A 221 6.73 12.97 10.99
CA THR A 221 7.89 12.08 10.86
C THR A 221 9.20 12.85 10.78
N ALA A 222 9.29 13.89 9.93
CA ALA A 222 10.47 14.73 9.85
C ALA A 222 10.77 15.44 11.18
N ALA A 223 9.74 15.98 11.85
CA ALA A 223 9.88 16.59 13.16
C ALA A 223 10.40 15.58 14.20
N THR A 224 9.83 14.38 14.26
CA THR A 224 10.29 13.32 15.18
C THR A 224 11.74 12.94 14.93
N LEU A 225 12.14 12.73 13.68
CA LEU A 225 13.53 12.38 13.34
C LEU A 225 14.50 13.54 13.63
N THR A 226 14.07 14.78 13.41
CA THR A 226 14.88 15.98 13.71
C THR A 226 15.03 16.16 15.22
N LEU A 227 13.95 16.00 15.99
CA LEU A 227 14.01 16.03 17.45
C LEU A 227 14.92 14.92 17.97
N LEU A 228 14.82 13.71 17.42
CA LEU A 228 15.72 12.60 17.77
C LEU A 228 17.19 12.96 17.46
N ALA A 229 17.46 13.54 16.29
CA ALA A 229 18.79 14.02 15.91
C ALA A 229 19.35 15.10 16.85
N LEU A 230 18.49 15.98 17.39
CA LEU A 230 18.90 17.02 18.34
C LEU A 230 19.16 16.46 19.75
N PHE A 231 18.30 15.55 20.24
CA PHE A 231 18.42 15.01 21.60
C PHE A 231 19.39 13.84 21.72
N ARG A 232 19.57 13.09 20.64
CA ARG A 232 20.48 11.95 20.51
C ARG A 232 21.23 12.11 19.19
N PRO A 233 22.27 12.93 19.11
CA PRO A 233 23.06 13.03 17.89
C PRO A 233 23.79 11.71 17.61
N ALA A 234 23.88 11.33 16.34
CA ALA A 234 24.64 10.17 15.90
C ALA A 234 26.14 10.51 15.83
N LEU A 235 26.87 10.14 16.88
CA LEU A 235 28.31 10.36 17.00
C LEU A 235 29.10 9.15 16.47
N SER A 236 30.31 9.40 15.98
CA SER A 236 31.23 8.34 15.56
C SER A 236 31.88 7.67 16.77
N ASN A 237 32.27 6.40 16.61
CA ASN A 237 33.20 5.73 17.51
C ASN A 237 34.62 6.30 17.32
N PRO A 238 35.61 5.90 18.14
CA PRO A 238 37.01 6.25 17.89
C PRO A 238 37.45 5.83 16.47
N PRO A 239 38.51 6.46 15.92
CA PRO A 239 38.95 6.19 14.55
C PRO A 239 39.34 4.72 14.36
N ALA A 240 39.10 4.20 13.16
CA ALA A 240 39.56 2.88 12.77
C ALA A 240 41.08 2.77 12.92
N ASN A 241 41.53 1.67 13.51
CA ASN A 241 42.94 1.33 13.62
C ASN A 241 43.10 -0.17 13.35
N LEU A 242 43.59 -0.51 12.15
CA LEU A 242 43.75 -1.90 11.72
C LEU A 242 44.81 -2.67 12.55
N ALA A 243 45.64 -1.98 13.33
CA ALA A 243 46.58 -2.61 14.25
C ALA A 243 45.95 -3.00 15.61
N ILE A 244 44.70 -2.60 15.86
CA ILE A 244 43.99 -2.85 17.11
C ILE A 244 42.68 -3.58 16.81
N VAL A 245 42.42 -4.67 17.53
CA VAL A 245 41.10 -5.30 17.54
C VAL A 245 40.17 -4.43 18.38
N PRO A 246 39.08 -3.88 17.83
CA PRO A 246 38.16 -3.04 18.59
C PRO A 246 37.54 -3.81 19.77
N GLY A 247 37.22 -3.07 20.84
CA GLY A 247 36.55 -3.61 22.03
C GLY A 247 35.04 -3.78 21.83
N ASP A 248 34.27 -3.73 22.92
CA ASP A 248 32.81 -3.82 22.86
C ASP A 248 32.20 -2.65 22.07
N LEU A 249 31.53 -2.97 20.97
CA LEU A 249 30.85 -1.99 20.10
C LEU A 249 29.34 -2.20 20.08
N ALA A 250 28.59 -1.10 20.00
CA ALA A 250 27.15 -1.14 19.83
C ALA A 250 26.78 -1.31 18.34
N PHE A 251 26.29 -2.49 17.98
CA PHE A 251 25.81 -2.78 16.63
C PHE A 251 24.42 -2.22 16.38
N ASP A 252 24.22 -1.76 15.15
CA ASP A 252 22.90 -1.46 14.62
C ASP A 252 22.23 -2.73 14.09
N TRP A 253 21.16 -3.12 14.78
CA TRP A 253 20.40 -4.33 14.44
C TRP A 253 19.53 -4.21 13.19
N PHE A 254 19.30 -3.01 12.66
CA PHE A 254 18.52 -2.86 11.42
C PHE A 254 19.36 -3.18 10.18
N ILE A 255 20.62 -2.73 10.17
CA ILE A 255 21.51 -2.82 9.00
C ILE A 255 22.62 -3.85 9.20
N LEU A 256 23.22 -3.92 10.40
CA LEU A 256 24.45 -4.67 10.67
C LEU A 256 24.21 -6.01 11.38
N PHE A 257 22.96 -6.45 11.55
CA PHE A 257 22.62 -7.71 12.25
C PHE A 257 23.31 -8.96 11.67
N ILE A 258 23.72 -8.90 10.41
CA ILE A 258 24.38 -9.99 9.71
C ILE A 258 25.77 -10.31 10.29
N HIS A 259 26.49 -9.31 10.82
CA HIS A 259 27.82 -9.50 11.41
C HIS A 259 27.78 -10.33 12.68
N PRO A 260 27.05 -9.94 13.75
CA PRO A 260 26.97 -10.76 14.96
C PRO A 260 26.35 -12.13 14.68
N LEU A 261 25.44 -12.26 13.70
CA LEU A 261 24.92 -13.57 13.29
C LEU A 261 26.01 -14.45 12.68
N THR A 262 26.91 -13.87 11.87
CA THR A 262 28.05 -14.59 11.27
C THR A 262 29.01 -15.07 12.35
N ASP A 263 29.34 -14.20 13.31
CA ASP A 263 30.25 -14.52 14.42
C ASP A 263 29.70 -15.63 15.32
N LEU A 264 28.37 -15.64 15.57
CA LEU A 264 27.69 -16.65 16.38
C LEU A 264 27.49 -17.99 15.65
N THR A 265 27.54 -18.01 14.32
CA THR A 265 27.21 -19.20 13.53
C THR A 265 28.34 -19.58 12.58
N SER A 266 28.32 -19.08 11.35
CA SER A 266 29.41 -19.11 10.36
C SER A 266 28.97 -18.39 9.08
N PRO A 267 29.91 -17.99 8.20
CA PRO A 267 29.58 -17.47 6.86
C PRO A 267 28.67 -18.41 6.05
N ALA A 268 28.91 -19.72 6.14
CA ALA A 268 28.13 -20.73 5.43
C ALA A 268 26.66 -20.75 5.85
N VAL A 269 26.39 -20.65 7.16
CA VAL A 269 25.03 -20.61 7.71
C VAL A 269 24.32 -19.33 7.25
N VAL A 270 24.98 -18.18 7.35
CA VAL A 270 24.41 -16.89 6.95
C VAL A 270 24.06 -16.85 5.47
N TRP A 271 24.97 -17.23 4.57
CA TRP A 271 24.66 -17.30 3.14
C TRP A 271 23.56 -18.30 2.82
N SER A 272 23.56 -19.46 3.48
CA SER A 272 22.49 -20.45 3.31
C SER A 272 21.13 -19.86 3.70
N LEU A 273 21.05 -19.12 4.81
CA LEU A 273 19.83 -18.44 5.24
C LEU A 273 19.39 -17.33 4.27
N LEU A 274 20.32 -16.49 3.80
CA LEU A 274 20.02 -15.42 2.86
C LEU A 274 19.53 -15.95 1.51
N PHE A 275 20.19 -16.97 0.96
CA PHE A 275 19.76 -17.60 -0.28
C PHE A 275 18.45 -18.36 -0.10
N ALA A 276 18.27 -19.09 1.01
CA ALA A 276 17.01 -19.77 1.30
C ALA A 276 15.85 -18.79 1.46
N LEU A 277 16.05 -17.67 2.16
CA LEU A 277 15.04 -16.63 2.33
C LEU A 277 14.71 -15.95 0.98
N THR A 278 15.74 -15.60 0.21
CA THR A 278 15.54 -15.00 -1.13
C THR A 278 14.81 -15.96 -2.06
N ALA A 279 15.21 -17.23 -2.09
CA ALA A 279 14.54 -18.27 -2.87
C ALA A 279 13.11 -18.49 -2.38
N LEU A 280 12.86 -18.46 -1.07
CA LEU A 280 11.52 -18.53 -0.50
C LEU A 280 10.65 -17.36 -0.98
N LEU A 281 11.16 -16.13 -0.96
CA LEU A 281 10.43 -14.96 -1.45
C LEU A 281 10.03 -15.12 -2.92
N PHE A 282 10.90 -15.68 -3.76
CA PHE A 282 10.59 -15.97 -5.17
C PHE A 282 9.68 -17.20 -5.36
N ALA A 283 9.73 -18.18 -4.45
CA ALA A 283 8.91 -19.39 -4.51
C ALA A 283 7.50 -19.19 -3.92
N LEU A 284 7.30 -18.20 -3.03
CA LEU A 284 6.02 -17.91 -2.40
C LEU A 284 4.86 -17.80 -3.40
N PRO A 285 4.96 -17.06 -4.53
CA PRO A 285 3.89 -16.99 -5.53
C PRO A 285 3.61 -18.30 -6.27
N LEU A 286 4.53 -19.28 -6.23
CA LEU A 286 4.37 -20.60 -6.85
C LEU A 286 3.59 -21.58 -5.96
N LEU A 287 3.40 -21.25 -4.68
CA LEU A 287 2.58 -22.05 -3.77
C LEU A 287 1.12 -22.09 -4.23
N PRO A 288 0.30 -23.05 -3.75
CA PRO A 288 -1.13 -23.06 -4.06
C PRO A 288 -1.85 -21.83 -3.50
N HIS A 289 -2.52 -21.09 -4.39
CA HIS A 289 -3.31 -19.90 -4.05
C HIS A 289 -4.79 -20.11 -4.37
N ALA A 290 -5.64 -19.20 -3.87
CA ALA A 290 -7.03 -19.15 -4.28
C ALA A 290 -7.13 -18.92 -5.80
N SER A 291 -8.15 -19.50 -6.43
CA SER A 291 -8.39 -19.37 -7.86
C SER A 291 -8.54 -17.90 -8.26
N ALA A 292 -8.03 -17.56 -9.46
CA ALA A 292 -8.24 -16.26 -10.06
C ALA A 292 -9.75 -15.96 -10.16
N GLN A 293 -10.12 -14.72 -9.82
CA GLN A 293 -11.49 -14.26 -9.96
C GLN A 293 -11.75 -13.81 -11.41
N PRO A 294 -13.00 -13.87 -11.91
CA PRO A 294 -13.31 -13.38 -13.24
C PRO A 294 -13.01 -11.88 -13.36
N VAL A 295 -12.34 -11.53 -14.45
CA VAL A 295 -11.96 -10.14 -14.77
C VAL A 295 -13.12 -9.37 -15.37
N ALA A 296 -13.03 -8.05 -15.38
CA ALA A 296 -14.04 -7.20 -16.00
C ALA A 296 -14.15 -7.48 -17.50
N VAL A 297 -15.39 -7.48 -18.02
CA VAL A 297 -15.68 -7.76 -19.43
C VAL A 297 -16.35 -6.54 -20.05
N VAL A 298 -15.90 -6.16 -21.25
CA VAL A 298 -16.42 -5.03 -22.01
C VAL A 298 -17.42 -5.54 -23.04
N ASP A 299 -18.58 -4.90 -23.11
CA ASP A 299 -19.55 -5.09 -24.19
C ASP A 299 -19.37 -3.98 -25.23
N PRO A 300 -18.89 -4.29 -26.45
CA PRO A 300 -18.64 -3.27 -27.47
C PRO A 300 -19.90 -2.52 -27.91
N ALA A 301 -21.07 -3.18 -27.92
CA ALA A 301 -22.31 -2.54 -28.35
C ALA A 301 -22.78 -1.47 -27.36
N ASN A 302 -22.52 -1.66 -26.06
CA ASN A 302 -22.94 -0.78 -24.97
C ASN A 302 -21.83 0.13 -24.45
N CYS A 303 -20.56 -0.11 -24.80
CA CYS A 303 -19.45 0.78 -24.48
C CYS A 303 -19.55 2.08 -25.28
N THR A 304 -19.49 3.22 -24.58
CA THR A 304 -19.56 4.55 -25.19
C THR A 304 -18.18 5.14 -25.50
N GLY A 305 -17.10 4.51 -25.03
CA GLY A 305 -15.74 5.03 -25.18
C GLY A 305 -15.39 6.24 -24.29
N CYS A 306 -16.21 6.52 -23.27
CA CYS A 306 -16.12 7.72 -22.42
C CYS A 306 -14.97 7.77 -21.39
N ASP A 307 -14.00 6.85 -21.46
CA ASP A 307 -12.77 6.76 -20.63
C ASP A 307 -12.88 6.72 -19.08
N ARG A 308 -14.04 6.91 -18.46
CA ARG A 308 -14.19 6.89 -16.99
C ARG A 308 -13.65 5.62 -16.32
N CYS A 309 -13.90 4.46 -16.91
CA CYS A 309 -13.38 3.20 -16.37
C CYS A 309 -11.85 3.13 -16.41
N HIS A 310 -11.21 3.71 -17.42
CA HIS A 310 -9.76 3.86 -17.50
C HIS A 310 -9.25 4.81 -16.42
N ALA A 311 -9.87 5.98 -16.27
CA ALA A 311 -9.51 6.95 -15.24
C ALA A 311 -9.69 6.43 -13.81
N ASP A 312 -10.70 5.60 -13.56
CA ASP A 312 -11.01 5.11 -12.21
C ASP A 312 -10.21 3.84 -11.83
N CYS A 313 -9.56 3.18 -12.79
CA CYS A 313 -8.86 1.91 -12.55
C CYS A 313 -7.60 2.11 -11.67
N PRO A 314 -7.55 1.56 -10.44
CA PRO A 314 -6.38 1.69 -9.58
C PRO A 314 -5.18 0.84 -10.04
N TYR A 315 -5.35 0.00 -11.06
CA TYR A 315 -4.37 -1.01 -11.44
C TYR A 315 -3.88 -0.83 -12.88
N ALA A 316 -4.27 0.27 -13.54
CA ALA A 316 -4.00 0.51 -14.95
C ALA A 316 -4.39 -0.68 -15.87
N ALA A 317 -5.40 -1.46 -15.45
CA ALA A 317 -5.85 -2.66 -16.13
C ALA A 317 -6.77 -2.39 -17.31
N ILE A 318 -7.07 -1.12 -17.60
CA ILE A 318 -7.98 -0.73 -18.68
C ILE A 318 -7.22 0.23 -19.57
N SER A 319 -7.20 -0.04 -20.86
CA SER A 319 -6.71 0.84 -21.92
C SER A 319 -7.86 1.24 -22.85
N MET A 320 -7.69 2.29 -23.65
CA MET A 320 -8.70 2.73 -24.62
C MET A 320 -8.17 2.50 -26.05
N ALA A 321 -8.80 1.57 -26.77
CA ALA A 321 -8.46 1.25 -28.16
C ALA A 321 -9.48 1.84 -29.15
N PRO A 322 -9.17 1.97 -30.44
CA PRO A 322 -10.15 2.32 -31.47
C PRO A 322 -11.31 1.29 -31.49
N HIS A 323 -12.55 1.77 -31.59
CA HIS A 323 -13.71 0.90 -31.64
C HIS A 323 -13.81 0.19 -33.00
N PRO A 324 -13.93 -1.15 -33.05
CA PRO A 324 -13.84 -1.92 -34.30
C PRO A 324 -14.98 -1.63 -35.29
N GLY A 325 -16.19 -1.37 -34.78
CA GLY A 325 -17.38 -1.10 -35.60
C GLY A 325 -17.91 0.35 -35.58
N ARG A 326 -17.20 1.30 -34.95
CA ARG A 326 -17.68 2.69 -34.79
C ARG A 326 -16.51 3.65 -34.99
N PRO A 327 -16.25 4.09 -36.24
CA PRO A 327 -15.16 5.01 -36.54
C PRO A 327 -15.21 6.27 -35.67
N GLY A 328 -14.07 6.68 -35.12
CA GLY A 328 -13.95 7.84 -34.23
C GLY A 328 -14.31 7.59 -32.76
N PHE A 329 -14.90 6.45 -32.42
CA PHE A 329 -15.17 6.05 -31.04
C PHE A 329 -14.04 5.20 -30.47
N LYS A 330 -13.87 5.25 -29.15
CA LYS A 330 -12.96 4.37 -28.41
C LYS A 330 -13.73 3.20 -27.78
N LEU A 331 -13.02 2.12 -27.48
CA LEU A 331 -13.49 0.94 -26.79
C LEU A 331 -12.55 0.67 -25.62
N ALA A 332 -13.11 0.42 -24.44
CA ALA A 332 -12.31 -0.03 -23.30
C ALA A 332 -11.77 -1.44 -23.57
N VAL A 333 -10.52 -1.70 -23.22
CA VAL A 333 -9.89 -3.02 -23.31
C VAL A 333 -9.30 -3.34 -21.96
N VAL A 334 -9.71 -4.49 -21.39
CA VAL A 334 -9.27 -4.94 -20.08
C VAL A 334 -8.07 -5.87 -20.25
N ASP A 335 -6.97 -5.55 -19.58
CA ASP A 335 -5.83 -6.43 -19.40
C ASP A 335 -6.11 -7.39 -18.23
N PRO A 336 -6.28 -8.70 -18.49
CA PRO A 336 -6.60 -9.67 -17.45
C PRO A 336 -5.48 -9.82 -16.41
N ASP A 337 -4.22 -9.58 -16.79
CA ASP A 337 -3.06 -9.77 -15.90
C ASP A 337 -2.94 -8.64 -14.87
N LEU A 338 -3.59 -7.50 -15.12
CA LEU A 338 -3.63 -6.35 -14.21
C LEU A 338 -4.94 -6.24 -13.43
N CYS A 339 -6.00 -6.93 -13.88
CA CYS A 339 -7.34 -6.75 -13.34
C CYS A 339 -7.50 -7.36 -11.94
N ALA A 340 -7.64 -6.51 -10.93
CA ALA A 340 -7.92 -6.94 -9.55
C ALA A 340 -9.34 -7.49 -9.32
N SER A 341 -10.19 -7.54 -10.34
CA SER A 341 -11.59 -8.01 -10.26
C SER A 341 -12.45 -7.24 -9.24
N CYS A 342 -12.14 -5.96 -9.01
CA CYS A 342 -12.77 -5.15 -7.96
C CYS A 342 -14.12 -4.50 -8.36
N GLY A 343 -14.47 -4.47 -9.65
CA GLY A 343 -15.72 -3.88 -10.14
C GLY A 343 -15.81 -2.35 -10.15
N ILE A 344 -14.77 -1.61 -9.75
CA ILE A 344 -14.77 -0.13 -9.75
C ILE A 344 -15.16 0.46 -11.10
N CYS A 345 -14.72 -0.18 -12.19
CA CYS A 345 -15.05 0.20 -13.56
C CYS A 345 -16.53 0.03 -13.92
N ALA A 346 -17.21 -0.97 -13.35
CA ALA A 346 -18.65 -1.16 -13.51
C ALA A 346 -19.43 -0.04 -12.81
N GLY A 347 -18.94 0.38 -11.64
CA GLY A 347 -19.50 1.52 -10.88
C GLY A 347 -19.32 2.88 -11.57
N SER A 348 -18.24 3.05 -12.35
CA SER A 348 -17.97 4.28 -13.10
C SER A 348 -18.66 4.34 -14.47
N CYS A 349 -19.18 3.21 -14.96
CA CYS A 349 -19.71 3.10 -16.31
C CYS A 349 -21.06 3.85 -16.45
N PRO A 350 -21.20 4.81 -17.38
CA PRO A 350 -22.45 5.57 -17.53
C PRO A 350 -23.68 4.71 -17.87
N SER A 351 -23.48 3.53 -18.47
CA SER A 351 -24.57 2.61 -18.79
C SER A 351 -25.06 1.78 -17.61
N SER A 352 -24.38 1.85 -16.45
CA SER A 352 -24.70 1.09 -15.23
C SER A 352 -25.84 1.69 -14.40
N THR A 353 -26.53 2.71 -14.91
CA THR A 353 -27.69 3.27 -14.21
C THR A 353 -28.85 2.26 -14.14
N PRO A 354 -29.45 2.04 -12.96
CA PRO A 354 -30.54 1.08 -12.79
C PRO A 354 -31.88 1.59 -13.36
N PHE A 355 -31.97 2.86 -13.76
CA PHE A 355 -33.19 3.47 -14.31
C PHE A 355 -33.45 3.15 -15.79
N ARG A 356 -32.62 2.32 -16.44
CA ARG A 356 -32.84 1.94 -17.84
C ARG A 356 -34.09 1.06 -17.96
N ARG A 357 -34.91 1.35 -18.97
CA ARG A 357 -36.20 0.67 -19.21
C ARG A 357 -36.08 -0.78 -19.71
N ARG A 358 -34.89 -1.21 -20.14
CA ARG A 358 -34.70 -2.57 -20.67
C ARG A 358 -34.96 -3.61 -19.57
N GLU A 359 -35.44 -4.78 -19.98
CA GLU A 359 -35.71 -5.87 -19.04
C GLU A 359 -34.41 -6.36 -18.38
N THR A 360 -33.40 -6.61 -19.22
CA THR A 360 -32.03 -6.94 -18.85
C THR A 360 -31.12 -5.73 -19.08
N LEU A 361 -30.39 -5.35 -18.04
CA LEU A 361 -29.43 -4.25 -18.06
C LEU A 361 -28.08 -4.75 -18.57
N ILE A 362 -27.73 -4.37 -19.80
CA ILE A 362 -26.39 -4.62 -20.35
C ILE A 362 -25.59 -3.33 -20.27
N THR A 363 -24.45 -3.39 -19.58
CA THR A 363 -23.54 -2.27 -19.39
C THR A 363 -22.36 -2.37 -20.37
N GLY A 364 -21.65 -1.27 -20.60
CA GLY A 364 -20.48 -1.25 -21.47
C GLY A 364 -19.25 -1.94 -20.87
N ILE A 365 -19.16 -2.06 -19.54
CA ILE A 365 -18.14 -2.84 -18.84
C ILE A 365 -18.72 -3.32 -17.50
N ASP A 366 -18.57 -4.62 -17.22
CA ASP A 366 -19.18 -5.25 -16.05
C ASP A 366 -18.32 -6.37 -15.45
N MET A 367 -18.72 -6.87 -14.28
CA MET A 367 -18.10 -8.01 -13.60
C MET A 367 -18.93 -9.29 -13.83
N PRO A 368 -18.37 -10.37 -14.42
CA PRO A 368 -19.11 -11.60 -14.69
C PRO A 368 -19.73 -12.28 -13.46
N GLN A 369 -19.05 -12.16 -12.31
CA GLN A 369 -19.45 -12.75 -11.04
C GLN A 369 -20.55 -11.97 -10.30
N LEU A 370 -20.72 -10.68 -10.62
CA LEU A 370 -21.80 -9.85 -10.07
C LEU A 370 -22.15 -8.72 -11.06
N PRO A 371 -22.83 -9.04 -12.17
CA PRO A 371 -23.24 -8.04 -13.14
C PRO A 371 -24.15 -6.98 -12.52
N VAL A 372 -24.12 -5.75 -13.03
CA VAL A 372 -24.99 -4.67 -12.54
C VAL A 372 -26.47 -5.02 -12.69
N ASP A 373 -26.84 -5.83 -13.68
CA ASP A 373 -28.20 -6.37 -13.80
C ASP A 373 -28.60 -7.25 -12.62
N THR A 374 -27.72 -8.17 -12.21
CA THR A 374 -27.93 -9.02 -11.04
C THR A 374 -28.05 -8.18 -9.78
N LEU A 375 -27.23 -7.15 -9.61
CA LEU A 375 -27.34 -6.21 -8.51
C LEU A 375 -28.71 -5.50 -8.49
N ARG A 376 -29.20 -5.07 -9.66
CA ARG A 376 -30.53 -4.46 -9.80
C ARG A 376 -31.65 -5.42 -9.45
N GLN A 377 -31.57 -6.67 -9.91
CA GLN A 377 -32.55 -7.71 -9.59
C GLN A 377 -32.57 -8.03 -8.09
N GLN A 378 -31.40 -8.15 -7.45
CA GLN A 378 -31.30 -8.37 -6.01
C GLN A 378 -31.93 -7.24 -5.22
N LEU A 379 -31.70 -5.98 -5.63
CA LEU A 379 -32.32 -4.82 -5.02
C LEU A 379 -33.85 -4.83 -5.20
N GLU A 380 -34.35 -5.05 -6.42
CA GLU A 380 -35.79 -5.14 -6.69
C GLU A 380 -36.46 -6.23 -5.85
N GLN A 381 -35.84 -7.41 -5.75
CA GLN A 381 -36.33 -8.52 -4.92
C GLN A 381 -36.30 -8.20 -3.43
N ALA A 382 -35.26 -7.52 -2.96
CA ALA A 382 -35.15 -7.09 -1.56
C ALA A 382 -36.23 -6.07 -1.20
N LEU A 383 -36.43 -5.05 -2.05
CA LEU A 383 -37.47 -4.04 -1.88
C LEU A 383 -38.87 -4.66 -1.87
N ALA A 384 -39.13 -5.65 -2.71
CA ALA A 384 -40.42 -6.34 -2.78
C ALA A 384 -40.73 -7.20 -1.54
N ARG A 385 -39.69 -7.64 -0.80
CA ARG A 385 -39.84 -8.46 0.41
C ARG A 385 -39.94 -7.66 1.69
N PHE A 386 -39.72 -6.34 1.63
CA PHE A 386 -39.72 -5.52 2.82
C PHE A 386 -41.06 -5.59 3.58
N ALA A 387 -40.95 -5.88 4.87
CA ALA A 387 -42.06 -5.84 5.82
C ALA A 387 -41.61 -5.10 7.08
N GLY A 388 -42.42 -4.17 7.57
CA GLY A 388 -42.10 -3.34 8.74
C GLY A 388 -42.22 -1.84 8.46
N GLY A 389 -41.99 -1.03 9.50
CA GLY A 389 -42.19 0.43 9.45
C GLY A 389 -41.04 1.20 8.79
N THR A 390 -39.79 0.78 9.00
CA THR A 390 -38.59 1.52 8.58
C THR A 390 -37.69 0.61 7.73
N ARG A 391 -37.68 0.84 6.43
CA ARG A 391 -37.05 -0.06 5.45
C ARG A 391 -35.66 0.44 5.07
N ILE A 392 -34.62 -0.32 5.39
CA ILE A 392 -33.23 0.08 5.17
C ILE A 392 -32.55 -0.88 4.19
N VAL A 393 -31.88 -0.32 3.18
CA VAL A 393 -31.00 -1.09 2.29
C VAL A 393 -29.55 -0.85 2.70
N VAL A 394 -28.79 -1.91 2.95
CA VAL A 394 -27.37 -1.87 3.27
C VAL A 394 -26.59 -2.47 2.08
N PHE A 395 -25.85 -1.63 1.36
CA PHE A 395 -24.86 -2.10 0.40
C PHE A 395 -23.55 -2.40 1.14
N SER A 396 -23.18 -3.68 1.21
CA SER A 396 -22.05 -4.14 2.01
C SER A 396 -20.77 -4.37 1.20
N CYS A 397 -19.62 -3.91 1.70
CA CYS A 397 -18.33 -4.26 1.13
C CYS A 397 -17.90 -5.66 1.58
N ALA A 398 -17.71 -6.62 0.68
CA ALA A 398 -17.19 -7.94 1.04
C ALA A 398 -15.76 -7.93 1.62
N ARG A 399 -15.07 -6.77 1.59
CA ARG A 399 -13.72 -6.58 2.15
C ARG A 399 -13.70 -5.76 3.46
N GLY A 400 -14.87 -5.32 3.94
CA GLY A 400 -15.05 -4.58 5.19
C GLY A 400 -15.64 -5.46 6.30
N ALA A 401 -16.37 -4.83 7.23
CA ALA A 401 -17.16 -5.55 8.23
C ALA A 401 -18.27 -6.37 7.57
N ASP A 402 -18.43 -7.63 8.01
CA ASP A 402 -19.54 -8.48 7.58
C ASP A 402 -20.87 -7.89 8.08
N ALA A 403 -21.74 -7.51 7.14
CA ALA A 403 -23.04 -6.94 7.41
C ALA A 403 -24.18 -7.98 7.34
N ARG A 404 -23.93 -9.23 6.94
CA ARG A 404 -24.98 -10.24 6.72
C ARG A 404 -25.84 -10.50 7.96
N GLY A 405 -25.24 -10.36 9.15
CA GLY A 405 -25.95 -10.47 10.43
C GLY A 405 -26.99 -9.37 10.69
N LEU A 406 -27.01 -8.29 9.88
CA LEU A 406 -28.00 -7.22 9.98
C LEU A 406 -29.28 -7.50 9.18
N ALA A 407 -29.29 -8.54 8.34
CA ALA A 407 -30.43 -8.84 7.49
C ALA A 407 -31.67 -9.16 8.34
N ALA A 408 -32.76 -8.44 8.08
CA ALA A 408 -34.03 -8.55 8.78
C ALA A 408 -35.19 -8.31 7.81
N ALA A 409 -36.44 -8.49 8.25
CA ALA A 409 -37.62 -8.26 7.42
C ALA A 409 -37.71 -6.82 6.86
N ASP A 410 -37.12 -5.86 7.57
CA ASP A 410 -37.09 -4.44 7.25
C ASP A 410 -35.68 -3.93 6.88
N THR A 411 -34.67 -4.83 6.84
CA THR A 411 -33.27 -4.51 6.55
C THR A 411 -32.72 -5.45 5.52
N ALA A 412 -32.49 -4.96 4.31
CA ALA A 412 -31.92 -5.74 3.22
C ALA A 412 -30.40 -5.52 3.19
N VAL A 413 -29.63 -6.60 3.17
CA VAL A 413 -28.17 -6.54 3.01
C VAL A 413 -27.82 -7.09 1.63
N ILE A 414 -27.12 -6.29 0.83
CA ILE A 414 -26.68 -6.64 -0.51
C ILE A 414 -25.15 -6.57 -0.53
N ASP A 415 -24.51 -7.74 -0.61
CA ASP A 415 -23.06 -7.85 -0.63
C ASP A 415 -22.50 -7.49 -2.01
N LEU A 416 -21.51 -6.60 -2.01
CA LEU A 416 -20.75 -6.17 -3.19
C LEU A 416 -19.36 -6.78 -3.14
N ILE A 417 -18.73 -6.98 -4.31
CA ILE A 417 -17.30 -7.35 -4.38
C ILE A 417 -16.43 -6.29 -3.67
N CYS A 418 -16.75 -5.03 -3.97
CA CYS A 418 -16.16 -3.82 -3.42
C CYS A 418 -17.23 -2.73 -3.50
N THR A 419 -17.32 -1.85 -2.52
CA THR A 419 -18.24 -0.72 -2.57
C THR A 419 -18.02 0.18 -3.78
N GLY A 420 -16.77 0.31 -4.24
CA GLY A 420 -16.44 1.12 -5.42
C GLY A 420 -17.10 0.63 -6.72
N MET A 421 -17.64 -0.59 -6.74
CA MET A 421 -18.42 -1.11 -7.87
C MET A 421 -19.85 -0.54 -7.92
N LEU A 422 -20.36 0.04 -6.83
CA LEU A 422 -21.71 0.54 -6.72
C LEU A 422 -21.86 1.82 -7.57
N PRO A 423 -22.68 1.82 -8.63
CA PRO A 423 -23.04 3.07 -9.29
C PRO A 423 -23.88 3.90 -8.31
N PRO A 424 -23.57 5.18 -8.04
CA PRO A 424 -24.27 5.97 -7.02
C PRO A 424 -25.77 6.11 -7.28
N SER A 425 -26.21 6.01 -8.55
CA SER A 425 -27.63 5.98 -8.91
C SER A 425 -28.43 4.83 -8.28
N PHE A 426 -27.79 3.77 -7.77
CA PHE A 426 -28.46 2.72 -7.00
C PHE A 426 -28.99 3.20 -5.65
N VAL A 427 -28.34 4.20 -5.03
CA VAL A 427 -28.84 4.83 -3.81
C VAL A 427 -30.18 5.51 -4.10
N GLU A 428 -30.24 6.32 -5.16
CA GLU A 428 -31.48 6.96 -5.60
C GLU A 428 -32.55 5.91 -5.95
N TYR A 429 -32.15 4.85 -6.66
CA TYR A 429 -33.05 3.78 -7.07
C TYR A 429 -33.68 3.06 -5.88
N ALA A 430 -32.89 2.73 -4.86
CA ALA A 430 -33.36 2.10 -3.64
C ALA A 430 -34.39 2.98 -2.91
N LEU A 431 -34.09 4.27 -2.74
CA LEU A 431 -34.99 5.21 -2.06
C LEU A 431 -36.31 5.39 -2.83
N ARG A 432 -36.25 5.57 -4.16
CA ARG A 432 -37.45 5.69 -5.00
C ARG A 432 -38.24 4.38 -5.09
N GLY A 433 -37.57 3.24 -4.93
CA GLY A 433 -38.15 1.90 -4.94
C GLY A 433 -38.81 1.49 -3.62
N GLY A 434 -38.74 2.35 -2.58
CA GLY A 434 -39.47 2.16 -1.33
C GLY A 434 -38.59 2.01 -0.08
N ALA A 435 -37.26 2.13 -0.18
CA ALA A 435 -36.40 2.22 0.99
C ALA A 435 -36.57 3.58 1.69
N ASP A 436 -36.59 3.57 3.01
CA ASP A 436 -36.63 4.76 3.85
C ASP A 436 -35.22 5.31 4.11
N GLY A 437 -34.20 4.46 4.08
CA GLY A 437 -32.81 4.86 4.18
C GLY A 437 -31.87 3.89 3.45
N VAL A 438 -30.71 4.39 3.04
CA VAL A 438 -29.65 3.59 2.42
C VAL A 438 -28.38 3.75 3.24
N VAL A 439 -27.80 2.62 3.62
CA VAL A 439 -26.48 2.55 4.22
C VAL A 439 -25.53 1.96 3.18
N VAL A 440 -24.40 2.60 3.01
CA VAL A 440 -23.29 2.09 2.19
C VAL A 440 -22.14 1.83 3.14
N THR A 441 -21.64 0.60 3.21
CA THR A 441 -20.44 0.30 4.00
C THR A 441 -19.22 0.28 3.09
N ALA A 442 -18.07 0.72 3.57
CA ALA A 442 -16.80 0.64 2.89
C ALA A 442 -15.68 0.26 3.88
N CYS A 443 -14.49 -0.08 3.36
CA CYS A 443 -13.30 -0.27 4.19
C CYS A 443 -12.99 1.01 5.00
N ARG A 444 -12.18 0.92 6.04
CA ARG A 444 -11.65 2.13 6.70
C ARG A 444 -10.75 2.93 5.76
N ASP A 445 -10.71 4.23 5.99
CA ASP A 445 -9.92 5.19 5.22
C ASP A 445 -8.42 4.83 5.22
N GLY A 446 -7.74 4.99 4.09
CA GLY A 446 -6.37 4.51 3.84
C GLY A 446 -6.20 2.98 3.84
N GLY A 447 -7.21 2.22 4.25
CA GLY A 447 -7.17 0.76 4.45
C GLY A 447 -7.92 -0.05 3.40
N CYS A 448 -8.34 0.58 2.29
CA CYS A 448 -9.13 -0.10 1.26
C CYS A 448 -8.35 -1.25 0.60
N ASP A 449 -8.95 -2.45 0.59
CA ASP A 449 -8.27 -3.63 0.05
C ASP A 449 -8.01 -3.54 -1.47
N PHE A 450 -8.93 -2.88 -2.17
CA PHE A 450 -8.81 -2.53 -3.59
C PHE A 450 -8.27 -1.11 -3.83
N ARG A 451 -7.52 -0.57 -2.85
CA ARG A 451 -6.84 0.73 -2.85
C ARG A 451 -7.75 1.96 -2.84
N LEU A 452 -8.58 2.14 -3.87
CA LEU A 452 -9.35 3.38 -4.08
C LEU A 452 -10.86 3.18 -4.05
N GLY A 453 -11.33 1.95 -3.79
CA GLY A 453 -12.76 1.63 -3.82
C GLY A 453 -13.59 2.41 -2.80
N GLU A 454 -13.08 2.60 -1.59
CA GLU A 454 -13.70 3.44 -0.55
C GLU A 454 -13.71 4.91 -1.02
N ARG A 455 -12.55 5.45 -1.37
CA ARG A 455 -12.40 6.84 -1.78
C ARG A 455 -13.30 7.20 -2.96
N TRP A 456 -13.35 6.37 -4.00
CA TRP A 456 -14.22 6.61 -5.16
C TRP A 456 -15.69 6.54 -4.80
N THR A 457 -16.06 5.66 -3.86
CA THR A 457 -17.44 5.64 -3.34
C THR A 457 -17.74 6.95 -2.63
N SER A 458 -16.88 7.37 -1.71
CA SER A 458 -17.04 8.61 -0.93
C SER A 458 -17.17 9.83 -1.85
N GLU A 459 -16.20 10.04 -2.75
CA GLU A 459 -16.19 11.17 -3.69
C GLU A 459 -17.44 11.17 -4.60
N ARG A 460 -17.90 10.00 -5.08
CA ARG A 460 -19.12 9.91 -5.90
C ARG A 460 -20.40 10.21 -5.10
N LEU A 461 -20.48 9.76 -3.84
CA LEU A 461 -21.63 10.05 -2.98
C LEU A 461 -21.68 11.53 -2.54
N LEU A 462 -20.52 12.17 -2.39
CA LEU A 462 -20.38 13.58 -2.01
C LEU A 462 -20.55 14.56 -3.19
N GLY A 463 -20.51 14.08 -4.44
CA GLY A 463 -20.60 14.97 -5.60
C GLY A 463 -19.26 15.42 -6.19
N GLU A 464 -18.14 14.89 -5.69
CA GLU A 464 -16.79 15.29 -6.04
C GLU A 464 -16.22 14.52 -7.23
N ARG A 465 -16.85 13.38 -7.60
CA ARG A 465 -16.41 12.50 -8.70
C ARG A 465 -17.56 12.00 -9.57
N GLU A 466 -17.35 11.97 -10.87
CA GLU A 466 -18.26 11.35 -11.84
C GLU A 466 -18.16 9.80 -11.89
N PRO A 467 -19.28 9.07 -12.10
CA PRO A 467 -20.65 9.56 -11.97
C PRO A 467 -20.92 9.91 -10.50
N HIS A 468 -21.58 11.03 -10.23
CA HIS A 468 -21.92 11.44 -8.87
C HIS A 468 -23.36 11.11 -8.49
N LEU A 469 -23.64 11.07 -7.19
CA LEU A 469 -24.99 10.99 -6.64
C LEU A 469 -25.73 12.30 -6.89
N ARG A 470 -26.94 12.23 -7.46
CA ARG A 470 -27.74 13.42 -7.76
C ARG A 470 -28.08 14.19 -6.49
N HIS A 471 -27.99 15.52 -6.54
CA HIS A 471 -28.38 16.42 -5.44
C HIS A 471 -29.84 16.30 -4.98
N SER A 472 -30.71 15.68 -5.78
CA SER A 472 -32.09 15.39 -5.37
C SER A 472 -32.17 14.36 -4.25
N VAL A 473 -31.14 13.51 -4.07
CA VAL A 473 -31.11 12.51 -3.01
C VAL A 473 -30.87 13.21 -1.67
N PRO A 474 -31.79 13.10 -0.69
CA PRO A 474 -31.64 13.77 0.59
C PRO A 474 -30.50 13.14 1.41
N PRO A 475 -29.50 13.92 1.85
CA PRO A 475 -28.38 13.40 2.64
C PRO A 475 -28.81 12.75 3.96
N SER A 476 -29.93 13.20 4.53
CA SER A 476 -30.57 12.61 5.72
C SER A 476 -30.92 11.12 5.58
N ARG A 477 -31.10 10.63 4.34
CA ARG A 477 -31.47 9.23 4.05
C ARG A 477 -30.32 8.37 3.54
N LEU A 478 -29.10 8.90 3.54
CA LEU A 478 -27.91 8.18 3.13
C LEU A 478 -26.87 8.22 4.25
N GLN A 479 -26.27 7.07 4.57
CA GLN A 479 -25.10 7.03 5.43
C GLN A 479 -23.99 6.18 4.82
N LEU A 480 -22.79 6.75 4.72
CA LEU A 480 -21.56 6.00 4.46
C LEU A 480 -20.93 5.60 5.80
N LEU A 481 -20.68 4.30 5.98
CA LEU A 481 -20.03 3.74 7.17
C LEU A 481 -18.68 3.13 6.78
N LEU A 482 -17.61 3.63 7.40
CA LEU A 482 -16.25 3.13 7.18
C LEU A 482 -15.93 2.11 8.27
N CYS A 483 -15.87 0.83 7.90
CA CYS A 483 -15.74 -0.28 8.84
C CYS A 483 -14.63 -1.24 8.42
N SER A 484 -13.84 -1.67 9.39
CA SER A 484 -12.85 -2.74 9.24
C SER A 484 -13.49 -4.10 9.50
N ALA A 485 -12.77 -5.18 9.19
CA ALA A 485 -13.25 -6.55 9.36
C ALA A 485 -13.72 -6.86 10.80
N HIS A 486 -13.16 -6.22 11.84
CA HIS A 486 -13.55 -6.47 13.24
C HIS A 486 -14.67 -5.55 13.77
N ASP A 487 -15.19 -4.62 12.96
CA ASP A 487 -16.15 -3.59 13.41
C ASP A 487 -17.62 -4.04 13.38
N HIS A 488 -17.91 -5.35 13.45
CA HIS A 488 -19.28 -5.87 13.30
C HIS A 488 -20.27 -5.28 14.32
N SER A 489 -19.86 -5.13 15.58
CA SER A 489 -20.69 -4.54 16.64
C SER A 489 -20.90 -3.04 16.42
N ALA A 490 -19.85 -2.30 16.08
CA ALA A 490 -19.92 -0.89 15.77
C ALA A 490 -20.82 -0.61 14.55
N LEU A 491 -20.73 -1.46 13.52
CA LEU A 491 -21.60 -1.43 12.36
C LEU A 491 -23.07 -1.64 12.74
N ALA A 492 -23.37 -2.65 13.56
CA ALA A 492 -24.73 -2.91 14.02
C ALA A 492 -25.31 -1.73 14.82
N THR A 493 -24.53 -1.15 15.73
CA THR A 493 -24.90 0.04 16.50
C THR A 493 -25.16 1.23 15.56
N ALA A 494 -24.27 1.50 14.61
CA ALA A 494 -24.43 2.62 13.68
C ALA A 494 -25.67 2.50 12.79
N VAL A 495 -26.02 1.28 12.35
CA VAL A 495 -27.25 1.02 11.58
C VAL A 495 -28.49 1.19 12.44
N ALA A 496 -28.46 0.78 13.71
CA ALA A 496 -29.55 1.02 14.66
C ALA A 496 -29.75 2.52 14.95
N GLU A 497 -28.67 3.27 15.12
CA GLU A 497 -28.74 4.73 15.26
C GLU A 497 -29.30 5.40 14.01
N PHE A 498 -28.89 4.94 12.82
CA PHE A 498 -29.43 5.43 11.56
C PHE A 498 -30.94 5.20 11.45
N ARG A 499 -31.40 4.00 11.80
CA ARG A 499 -32.82 3.65 11.86
C ARG A 499 -33.60 4.62 12.73
N ASN A 500 -33.12 4.87 13.95
CA ASN A 500 -33.76 5.83 14.86
C ASN A 500 -33.83 7.22 14.24
N ARG A 501 -32.77 7.69 13.55
CA ARG A 501 -32.80 8.97 12.83
C ARG A 501 -33.86 9.00 11.73
N ILE A 502 -33.96 7.94 10.92
CA ILE A 502 -34.98 7.84 9.87
C ILE A 502 -36.40 7.86 10.44
N GLU A 503 -36.63 7.21 11.57
CA GLU A 503 -37.92 7.20 12.27
C GLU A 503 -38.30 8.60 12.79
N THR A 504 -37.32 9.33 13.35
CA THR A 504 -37.54 10.70 13.85
C THR A 504 -37.76 11.75 12.78
N LEU A 505 -37.18 11.58 11.58
CA LEU A 505 -37.30 12.54 10.46
C LEU A 505 -38.74 12.72 9.96
N GLY A 506 -39.65 11.80 10.31
CA GLY A 506 -41.01 11.81 9.81
C GLY A 506 -41.10 11.39 8.34
N VAL A 507 -42.18 10.70 7.99
CA VAL A 507 -42.34 10.03 6.69
C VAL A 507 -42.45 10.99 5.48
N ALA A 508 -42.76 12.28 5.68
CA ALA A 508 -43.36 13.10 4.63
C ALA A 508 -42.45 14.14 3.92
N ASN A 509 -41.46 14.74 4.57
CA ASN A 509 -40.92 16.03 4.07
C ASN A 509 -39.75 15.96 3.08
N ASP A 510 -39.05 14.82 2.92
CA ASP A 510 -37.91 14.69 1.97
C ASP A 510 -37.95 13.41 1.11
N ARG A 511 -39.06 12.67 1.10
CA ARG A 511 -39.16 11.42 0.32
C ARG A 511 -39.11 11.72 -1.18
N LEU A 512 -38.27 10.97 -1.90
CA LEU A 512 -38.20 11.03 -3.35
C LEU A 512 -39.49 10.50 -3.99
N PRO A 513 -39.91 11.03 -5.16
CA PRO A 513 -41.02 10.47 -5.91
C PRO A 513 -40.77 9.01 -6.24
N SER A 514 -41.78 8.17 -5.99
CA SER A 514 -41.68 6.73 -6.21
C SER A 514 -41.35 6.42 -7.66
N TYR A 515 -40.48 5.43 -7.84
CA TYR A 515 -40.14 4.88 -9.14
C TYR A 515 -40.35 3.38 -9.07
N LEU A 516 -41.33 2.91 -9.83
CA LEU A 516 -41.50 1.49 -10.12
C LEU A 516 -41.17 1.31 -11.59
N ARG A 517 -40.15 0.50 -11.88
CA ARG A 517 -39.87 0.07 -13.24
C ARG A 517 -41.11 -0.66 -13.74
N ARG A 518 -41.79 -0.09 -14.75
CA ARG A 518 -42.86 -0.82 -15.43
C ARG A 518 -42.22 -2.05 -16.07
N ALA A 519 -42.63 -3.24 -15.63
CA ALA A 519 -42.34 -4.45 -16.39
C ALA A 519 -42.83 -4.21 -17.83
N PRO A 520 -42.04 -4.55 -18.87
CA PRO A 520 -42.57 -4.52 -20.21
C PRO A 520 -43.81 -5.41 -20.24
N ASN A 521 -44.95 -4.85 -20.65
CA ASN A 521 -46.15 -5.61 -20.95
C ASN A 521 -45.79 -6.56 -22.10
N HIS A 522 -45.39 -7.79 -21.78
CA HIS A 522 -45.36 -8.90 -22.72
C HIS A 522 -46.60 -9.75 -22.45
N ALA A 523 -47.67 -9.37 -23.16
CA ALA A 523 -48.69 -10.30 -23.62
C ALA A 523 -48.20 -10.99 -24.88
#